data_AF-A0A2V9Y0J1-F1
#
_entry.id   AF-A0A2V9Y0J1-F1
#
_cell.length_a   1.000
_cell.length_b   1.000
_cell.length_c   1.000
_cell.angle_alpha   90.00
_cell.angle_beta   90.00
_cell.angle_gamma   90.00
#
_symmetry.space_group_name_H-M   'P 1'
#
loop_
_entity.id
_entity.type
_entity.pdbx_description
1 polymer ?
#
loop_
_entity_poly.entity_id
_entity_poly.type
_entity_poly.pdbx_seq_one_letter_code
_entity_poly.pdbx_strand_id
1 'polypeptide(L)'
;MDLAIRCRGARPDFQRDPACARTDVHHSQQCRTRADWEHIRVRVMRWSLRVKLAQNQTTFGQLLLATGNKPIVEESAKDQFWGAKVQNGDALMGVNVLGRLL
;
A
#
# COMPACT_ATOMS: atom_id res chain seq x y z
N MET A 1 -14.59 -24.78 -2.85
CA MET A 1 -13.32 -24.64 -3.59
C MET A 1 -12.43 -23.73 -2.78
N ASP A 2 -11.68 -24.32 -1.85
CA ASP A 2 -10.73 -23.64 -0.97
C ASP A 2 -9.42 -23.39 -1.71
N LEU A 3 -9.14 -22.14 -2.09
CA LEU A 3 -7.80 -21.72 -2.47
C LEU A 3 -7.05 -21.30 -1.20
N ALA A 4 -6.67 -22.29 -0.38
CA ALA A 4 -5.69 -22.09 0.66
C ALA A 4 -4.33 -21.81 -0.01
N ILE A 5 -3.94 -20.53 -0.08
CA ILE A 5 -2.58 -20.12 -0.41
C ILE A 5 -1.68 -20.63 0.73
N ARG A 6 -1.22 -21.89 0.62
CA ARG A 6 -0.09 -22.37 1.41
C ARG A 6 1.13 -21.59 0.95
N CYS A 7 1.47 -20.53 1.67
CA CYS A 7 2.81 -19.97 1.66
C CYS A 7 3.78 -21.01 2.24
N ARG A 8 4.20 -21.99 1.44
CA ARG A 8 5.39 -22.81 1.71
C ARG A 8 6.58 -22.10 1.09
N GLY A 9 7.56 -21.75 1.92
CA GLY A 9 8.84 -21.18 1.52
C GLY A 9 9.07 -19.80 2.14
N ALA A 10 9.95 -19.74 3.13
CA ALA A 10 10.58 -18.48 3.52
C ALA A 10 11.28 -17.90 2.28
N ARG A 11 10.94 -16.67 1.91
CA ARG A 11 11.59 -15.99 0.77
C ARG A 11 13.07 -15.78 1.10
N PRO A 12 14.01 -16.13 0.21
CA PRO A 12 15.45 -16.08 0.48
C PRO A 12 15.98 -14.65 0.68
N ASP A 13 15.21 -13.63 0.30
CA ASP A 13 15.67 -12.23 0.30
C ASP A 13 15.46 -11.50 1.64
N PHE A 14 14.99 -12.19 2.68
CA PHE A 14 14.76 -11.61 3.99
C PHE A 14 15.99 -11.74 4.88
N GLN A 15 17.03 -10.96 4.58
CA GLN A 15 18.25 -10.92 5.38
C GLN A 15 17.95 -10.27 6.74
N ARG A 16 17.96 -11.06 7.82
CA ARG A 16 17.74 -10.57 9.19
C ARG A 16 19.00 -9.92 9.72
N ASP A 17 18.95 -8.61 9.95
CA ASP A 17 20.05 -7.84 10.55
C ASP A 17 20.16 -8.15 12.07
N PRO A 18 21.35 -8.52 12.61
CA PRO A 18 21.49 -8.96 14.00
C PRO A 18 21.25 -7.86 15.05
N ALA A 19 21.16 -6.59 14.63
CA ALA A 19 20.80 -5.46 15.51
C ALA A 19 19.35 -5.53 16.04
N CYS A 20 18.47 -6.31 15.39
CA CYS A 20 17.04 -6.43 15.71
C CYS A 20 16.73 -7.27 16.97
N ALA A 21 17.71 -7.96 17.56
CA ALA A 21 17.43 -9.03 18.52
C ALA A 21 17.03 -8.57 19.95
N ARG A 22 17.05 -7.27 20.28
CA ARG A 22 17.02 -6.85 21.69
C ARG A 22 16.13 -5.68 22.12
N THR A 23 15.27 -5.09 21.28
CA THR A 23 14.47 -3.92 21.72
C THR A 23 13.04 -3.89 21.18
N ASP A 24 12.14 -3.59 22.10
CA ASP A 24 10.75 -3.10 22.05
C ASP A 24 10.09 -2.98 20.66
N VAL A 25 8.89 -3.56 20.58
CA VAL A 25 8.08 -3.90 19.39
C VAL A 25 7.98 -2.79 18.32
N HIS A 26 8.08 -1.51 18.67
CA HIS A 26 7.99 -0.40 17.72
C HIS A 26 9.27 -0.19 16.87
N HIS A 27 10.46 -0.42 17.44
CA HIS A 27 11.73 -0.38 16.69
C HIS A 27 11.94 -1.65 15.83
N SER A 28 11.20 -2.72 16.15
CA SER A 28 11.31 -4.01 15.47
C SER A 28 10.75 -4.06 14.04
N GLN A 29 9.83 -3.16 13.66
CA GLN A 29 9.18 -3.20 12.34
C GLN A 29 10.10 -2.78 11.19
N GLN A 30 11.00 -1.84 11.43
CA GLN A 30 12.00 -1.41 10.45
C GLN A 30 12.95 -2.56 10.11
N CYS A 31 13.34 -3.34 11.12
CA CYS A 31 14.21 -4.50 10.96
C CYS A 31 13.55 -5.69 10.25
N ARG A 32 12.21 -5.70 10.16
CA ARG A 32 11.43 -6.73 9.45
C ARG A 32 10.90 -6.22 8.10
N THR A 33 11.27 -5.02 7.69
CA THR A 33 10.88 -4.46 6.41
C THR A 33 12.02 -4.67 5.42
N ARG A 34 11.70 -4.93 4.15
CA ARG A 34 12.73 -5.11 3.12
C ARG A 34 13.57 -3.83 3.01
N ALA A 35 14.89 -3.95 2.90
CA ALA A 35 15.80 -2.81 2.93
C ALA A 35 15.52 -1.76 1.84
N ASP A 36 15.00 -2.18 0.68
CA ASP A 36 14.64 -1.30 -0.44
C ASP A 36 13.12 -1.01 -0.53
N TRP A 37 12.36 -1.26 0.54
CA TRP A 37 10.91 -1.10 0.56
C TRP A 37 10.44 0.26 0.06
N GLU A 38 11.08 1.34 0.51
CA GLU A 38 10.75 2.70 0.10
C GLU A 38 10.85 2.92 -1.42
N HIS A 39 11.76 2.21 -2.09
CA HIS A 39 11.97 2.30 -3.54
C HIS A 39 10.94 1.47 -4.32
N ILE A 40 10.46 0.36 -3.76
CA ILE A 40 9.61 -0.61 -4.47
C ILE A 40 8.14 -0.54 -4.10
N ARG A 41 7.76 0.13 -3.01
CA ARG A 41 6.40 0.16 -2.47
C ARG A 41 5.35 0.62 -3.49
N VAL A 42 5.68 1.61 -4.33
CA VAL A 42 4.78 2.10 -5.40
C VAL A 42 4.56 1.05 -6.48
N ARG A 43 5.62 0.35 -6.89
CA ARG A 43 5.52 -0.73 -7.89
C ARG A 43 4.72 -1.90 -7.35
N VAL A 44 4.92 -2.26 -6.08
CA VAL A 44 4.15 -3.32 -5.41
C VAL A 44 2.68 -2.93 -5.31
N MET A 45 2.36 -1.70 -4.87
CA MET A 45 0.98 -1.23 -4.78
C MET A 45 0.28 -1.24 -6.14
N ARG A 46 0.94 -0.74 -7.19
CA ARG A 46 0.42 -0.78 -8.56
C ARG A 46 0.09 -2.22 -9.00
N TRP A 47 0.96 -3.18 -8.71
CA TRP A 47 0.70 -4.59 -9.01
C TRP A 47 -0.52 -5.11 -8.24
N SER A 48 -0.59 -4.84 -6.93
CA SER A 48 -1.72 -5.24 -6.08
C SER A 48 -3.06 -4.67 -6.57
N LEU A 49 -3.09 -3.40 -6.99
CA LEU A 49 -4.29 -2.78 -7.55
C LEU A 49 -4.74 -3.45 -8.85
N ARG A 50 -3.80 -3.78 -9.75
CA ARG A 50 -4.11 -4.52 -10.98
C ARG A 50 -4.69 -5.90 -10.69
N VAL A 51 -4.14 -6.61 -9.71
CA VAL A 51 -4.67 -7.91 -9.27
C VAL A 51 -6.06 -7.74 -8.65
N LYS A 52 -6.27 -6.74 -7.79
CA LYS A 52 -7.57 -6.43 -7.18
C LYS A 52 -8.63 -6.16 -8.25
N LEU A 53 -8.28 -5.36 -9.26
CA LEU A 53 -9.14 -5.08 -10.40
C LEU A 53 -9.41 -6.34 -11.22
N ALA A 54 -8.39 -7.14 -11.53
CA ALA A 54 -8.57 -8.37 -12.29
C ALA A 54 -9.48 -9.39 -11.59
N GLN A 55 -9.45 -9.44 -10.26
CA GLN A 55 -10.30 -10.33 -9.46
C GLN A 55 -11.74 -9.81 -9.28
N ASN A 56 -11.94 -8.49 -9.34
CA ASN A 56 -13.22 -7.84 -9.03
C ASN A 56 -13.63 -6.87 -10.14
N GLN A 57 -13.48 -7.28 -11.40
CA GLN A 57 -13.63 -6.38 -12.56
C GLN A 57 -14.99 -5.71 -12.60
N THR A 58 -16.07 -6.47 -12.34
CA THR A 58 -17.44 -5.94 -12.40
C THR A 58 -17.67 -4.90 -11.32
N THR A 59 -17.46 -5.22 -10.05
CA THR A 59 -17.80 -4.32 -8.94
C THR A 59 -16.79 -3.19 -8.79
N PHE A 60 -15.50 -3.52 -8.71
CA PHE A 60 -14.45 -2.53 -8.49
C PHE A 60 -14.20 -1.68 -9.73
N GLY A 61 -14.20 -2.30 -10.92
CA GLY A 61 -14.03 -1.56 -12.18
C GLY A 61 -15.17 -0.60 -12.46
N GLN A 62 -16.43 -0.99 -12.24
CA GLN A 62 -17.56 -0.07 -12.40
C GLN A 62 -17.50 1.10 -11.42
N LEU A 63 -17.07 0.87 -10.17
CA LEU A 63 -16.90 1.95 -9.20
C LEU A 63 -15.84 2.96 -9.64
N LEU A 64 -14.71 2.49 -10.18
CA LEU A 64 -13.66 3.37 -10.72
C LEU A 64 -14.16 4.13 -11.96
N LEU A 65 -14.91 3.48 -12.85
CA LEU A 65 -15.49 4.18 -14.01
C LEU A 65 -16.53 5.22 -13.60
N ALA A 66 -17.29 4.96 -12.53
CA ALA A 66 -18.30 5.89 -12.01
C ALA A 66 -17.70 7.20 -11.47
N THR A 67 -16.41 7.25 -11.14
CA THR A 67 -15.75 8.51 -10.75
C THR A 67 -15.53 9.44 -11.94
N GLY A 68 -15.57 8.91 -13.16
CA GLY A 68 -15.34 9.68 -14.39
C GLY A 68 -13.99 10.39 -14.35
N ASN A 69 -14.00 11.70 -14.64
CA ASN A 69 -12.78 12.52 -14.64
C ASN A 69 -12.48 13.17 -13.29
N LYS A 70 -13.19 12.79 -12.22
CA LYS A 70 -12.94 13.35 -10.89
C LYS A 70 -11.65 12.73 -10.31
N PRO A 71 -10.76 13.53 -9.71
CA PRO A 71 -9.58 12.97 -9.05
C PRO A 71 -10.01 12.12 -7.86
N ILE A 72 -9.44 10.92 -7.76
CA ILE A 72 -9.61 10.06 -6.59
C ILE A 72 -8.57 10.49 -5.55
N VAL A 73 -9.02 10.76 -4.33
CA VAL A 73 -8.15 11.13 -3.21
C VAL A 73 -8.42 10.21 -2.03
N GLU A 74 -7.37 9.57 -1.51
CA GLU A 74 -7.46 8.85 -0.24
C GLU A 74 -7.26 9.83 0.92
N GLU A 75 -8.26 9.97 1.77
CA GLU A 75 -8.18 10.85 2.93
C GLU A 75 -7.54 10.09 4.09
N SER A 76 -6.33 10.51 4.49
CA SER A 76 -5.57 9.91 5.57
C SER A 76 -5.00 10.96 6.49
N ALA A 77 -5.36 10.87 7.78
CA ALA A 77 -4.82 11.75 8.81
C ALA A 77 -3.33 11.49 9.11
N LYS A 78 -2.85 10.28 8.83
CA LYS A 78 -1.51 9.81 9.25
C LYS A 78 -0.53 9.67 8.10
N ASP A 79 -1.00 9.27 6.93
CA ASP A 79 -0.15 8.93 5.78
C ASP A 79 -0.34 9.91 4.63
N GLN A 80 0.53 10.93 4.60
CA GLN A 80 0.54 11.93 3.54
C GLN A 80 1.21 11.44 2.25
N PHE A 81 1.78 10.23 2.22
CA PHE A 81 2.39 9.68 1.01
C PHE A 81 1.34 8.95 0.17
N TRP A 82 0.60 8.02 0.77
CA TRP A 82 -0.45 7.30 0.04
C TRP A 82 -1.71 8.14 -0.15
N GLY A 83 -2.03 9.00 0.81
CA GLY A 83 -3.21 9.85 0.81
C GLY A 83 -2.91 11.33 0.94
N ALA A 84 -3.95 12.06 1.33
CA ALA A 84 -3.92 13.46 1.69
C ALA A 84 -4.68 13.68 2.99
N LYS A 85 -4.22 14.64 3.80
CA LYS A 85 -4.92 15.08 5.01
C LYS A 85 -5.69 16.36 4.72
N VAL A 86 -6.81 16.55 5.42
CA VAL A 86 -7.50 17.83 5.46
C VAL A 86 -6.59 18.85 6.15
N GLN A 87 -6.43 20.01 5.51
CA GLN A 87 -5.77 21.18 6.07
C GLN A 87 -6.82 22.27 6.29
N ASN A 88 -6.50 23.26 7.14
CA ASN A 88 -7.42 24.34 7.53
C ASN A 88 -8.33 24.81 6.36
N GLY A 89 -9.64 24.60 6.50
CA GLY A 89 -10.62 24.75 5.42
C GLY A 89 -10.94 23.41 4.72
N ASP A 90 -11.23 23.49 3.41
CA ASP A 90 -11.60 22.33 2.56
C ASP A 90 -10.43 21.82 1.68
N ALA A 91 -9.20 22.25 1.95
CA ALA A 91 -8.04 21.87 1.16
C ALA A 91 -7.44 20.53 1.63
N LEU A 92 -7.14 19.63 0.68
CA LEU A 92 -6.45 18.37 0.93
C LEU A 92 -4.96 18.49 0.58
N MET A 93 -4.08 18.14 1.51
CA MET A 93 -2.63 18.16 1.34
C MET A 93 -2.01 16.77 1.50
N GLY A 94 -1.29 16.33 0.48
CA GLY A 94 -0.54 15.07 0.48
C GLY A 94 -0.12 14.68 -0.92
N VAL A 95 0.73 13.66 -1.03
CA VAL A 95 1.17 13.15 -2.33
C VAL A 95 0.04 12.39 -3.03
N ASN A 96 -0.86 11.75 -2.26
CA ASN A 96 -1.99 10.98 -2.78
C ASN A 96 -1.56 9.96 -3.85
N VAL A 97 -0.49 9.21 -3.59
CA VAL A 97 0.02 8.22 -4.56
C VAL A 97 -1.04 7.16 -4.86
N LEU A 98 -1.83 6.74 -3.86
CA LEU A 98 -2.84 5.70 -4.05
C LEU A 98 -3.93 6.16 -5.03
N GLY A 99 -4.46 7.36 -4.84
CA GLY A 99 -5.47 7.94 -5.73
C GLY A 99 -4.97 8.16 -7.16
N ARG A 100 -3.68 8.48 -7.34
CA ARG A 100 -3.05 8.62 -8.68
C ARG A 100 -2.79 7.28 -9.39
N LEU A 101 -2.83 6.16 -8.68
CA LEU A 101 -2.63 4.83 -9.24
C LEU A 101 -3.94 4.16 -9.69
N LEU A 102 -5.07 4.72 -9.28
CA LEU A 102 -6.43 4.30 -9.63
C LEU A 102 -6.92 5.05 -10.86
#